data_AF-A0A5C5WKA2-F1
#
_entry.id   AF-A0A5C5WKA2-F1
#
_cell.length_a   1.000
_cell.length_b   1.000
_cell.length_c   1.000
_cell.angle_alpha   90.00
_cell.angle_beta   90.00
_cell.angle_gamma   90.00
#
_symmetry.space_group_name_H-M   'P 1'
#
loop_
_entity.id
_entity.type
_entity.pdbx_description
1 polymer ?
#
loop_
_entity_poly.entity_id
_entity_poly.type
_entity_poly.pdbx_seq_one_letter_code
_entity_poly.pdbx_strand_id
1 'polypeptide(L)'
;MNLQLRRALQIAVGLLFVRVLASTLWEYRWYFPADFQSAFLTGRESTFYGLYELAFYAHIISSPVALVLAGGLVVSGRQFFQPNVVLGRLRKLHRWGGRIQTFVVLGLVVPSGLAMSPGSRAGLPAVVGFLTLSSLTALTIIMAARAAISGRYADHRRWAMRCFLLLCSSLLLRVLGGAFIVLNVESRFTYQLNSWISWLVPLVIYECMILVQCRRNRRCLSPTSPPETLSLPL
;
A
#
# COMPACT_ATOMS: atom_id res chain seq x y z
N MET A 1 -22.33 13.16 -5.98
CA MET A 1 -21.62 13.29 -4.68
C MET A 1 -21.13 14.72 -4.53
N ASN A 2 -21.59 15.44 -3.51
CA ASN A 2 -21.28 16.87 -3.30
C ASN A 2 -19.75 17.07 -3.09
N LEU A 3 -19.17 18.12 -3.69
CA LEU A 3 -17.74 18.44 -3.57
C LEU A 3 -17.33 18.64 -2.10
N GLN A 4 -18.20 19.23 -1.29
CA GLN A 4 -17.98 19.41 0.15
C GLN A 4 -17.93 18.06 0.88
N LEU A 5 -18.87 17.15 0.59
CA LEU A 5 -18.86 15.79 1.16
C LEU A 5 -17.59 15.02 0.79
N ARG A 6 -17.13 15.14 -0.47
CA ARG A 6 -15.89 14.51 -0.92
C ARG A 6 -14.67 15.06 -0.16
N ARG A 7 -14.60 16.37 0.03
CA ARG A 7 -13.50 17.00 0.79
C ARG A 7 -13.53 16.60 2.27
N ALA A 8 -14.71 16.62 2.89
CA ALA A 8 -14.89 16.18 4.27
C ALA A 8 -14.43 14.71 4.46
N LEU A 9 -14.83 13.82 3.55
CA LEU A 9 -14.40 12.42 3.57
C LEU A 9 -12.88 12.28 3.42
N GLN A 10 -12.26 13.05 2.53
CA GLN A 10 -10.79 13.04 2.35
C GLN A 10 -10.05 13.51 3.61
N ILE A 11 -10.55 14.55 4.27
CA ILE A 11 -9.99 15.05 5.53
C ILE A 11 -10.15 13.98 6.61
N ALA A 12 -11.32 13.38 6.76
CA ALA A 12 -11.58 12.33 7.73
C ALA A 12 -10.65 11.12 7.54
N VAL A 13 -10.48 10.64 6.30
CA VAL A 13 -9.55 9.56 5.98
C VAL A 13 -8.10 9.95 6.27
N GLY A 14 -7.71 11.20 5.95
CA GLY A 14 -6.37 11.72 6.26
C GLY A 14 -6.10 11.78 7.77
N LEU A 15 -7.07 12.26 8.55
CA LEU A 15 -6.97 12.30 10.02
C LEU A 15 -6.90 10.89 10.61
N LEU A 16 -7.69 9.95 10.11
CA LEU A 16 -7.62 8.55 10.52
C LEU A 16 -6.23 7.97 10.23
N PHE A 17 -5.69 8.21 9.05
CA PHE A 17 -4.35 7.77 8.68
C PHE A 17 -3.28 8.31 9.64
N VAL A 18 -3.31 9.61 9.91
CA VAL A 18 -2.37 10.27 10.85
C VAL A 18 -2.52 9.70 12.26
N ARG A 19 -3.77 9.52 12.73
CA ARG A 19 -4.04 8.95 14.05
C ARG A 19 -3.47 7.54 14.20
N VAL A 20 -3.69 6.66 13.21
CA VAL A 20 -3.21 5.27 13.26
C VAL A 20 -1.70 5.20 13.13
N LEU A 21 -1.10 6.08 12.33
CA LEU A 21 0.36 6.20 12.25
C LEU A 21 0.93 6.67 13.60
N ALA A 22 0.33 7.67 14.22
CA ALA A 22 0.74 8.16 15.55
C ALA A 22 0.59 7.07 16.62
N SER A 23 -0.52 6.31 16.63
CA SER A 23 -0.69 5.20 17.57
C SER A 23 0.33 4.10 17.36
N THR A 24 0.68 3.81 16.10
CA THR A 24 1.74 2.85 15.76
C THR A 24 3.10 3.27 16.33
N LEU A 25 3.45 4.54 16.18
CA LEU A 25 4.71 5.07 16.71
C LEU A 25 4.69 5.15 18.24
N TRP A 26 3.52 5.40 18.84
CA TRP A 26 3.37 5.39 20.30
C TRP A 26 3.62 4.01 20.91
N GLU A 27 3.27 2.93 20.22
CA GLU A 27 3.56 1.56 20.66
C GLU A 27 5.07 1.26 20.76
N TYR A 28 5.94 2.03 20.09
CA TYR A 28 7.38 1.77 20.13
C TYR A 28 7.98 1.88 21.52
N ARG A 29 7.35 2.62 22.44
CA ARG A 29 7.77 2.68 23.84
C ARG A 29 7.80 1.30 24.52
N TRP A 30 7.05 0.33 23.99
CA TRP A 30 7.02 -1.06 24.46
C TRP A 30 7.95 -1.99 23.69
N TYR A 31 8.62 -1.49 22.65
CA TYR A 31 9.55 -2.27 21.84
C TYR A 31 11.01 -1.87 22.06
N PHE A 32 11.25 -0.75 22.76
CA PHE A 32 12.56 -0.21 23.12
C PHE A 32 12.63 0.14 24.61
N PRO A 33 13.03 -0.79 25.51
CA PRO A 33 13.41 -2.19 25.26
C PRO A 33 12.20 -3.10 24.97
N ALA A 34 12.45 -4.30 24.42
CA ALA A 34 11.40 -5.24 24.06
C ALA A 34 10.61 -5.72 25.29
N ASP A 35 9.34 -5.34 25.37
CA ASP A 35 8.40 -5.81 26.38
C ASP A 35 7.60 -7.01 25.85
N PHE A 36 7.89 -8.20 26.35
CA PHE A 36 7.18 -9.44 26.00
C PHE A 36 5.78 -9.56 26.61
N GLN A 37 5.28 -8.54 27.30
CA GLN A 37 3.86 -8.43 27.68
C GLN A 37 3.06 -7.56 26.70
N SER A 38 3.72 -6.92 25.74
CA SER A 38 3.08 -6.08 24.73
C SER A 38 2.31 -6.89 23.67
N ALA A 39 1.24 -6.31 23.12
CA ALA A 39 0.29 -6.97 22.23
C ALA A 39 0.91 -7.78 21.07
N PHE A 40 2.05 -7.34 20.51
CA PHE A 40 2.73 -8.06 19.43
C PHE A 40 3.76 -9.08 19.92
N LEU A 41 4.49 -8.77 21.00
CA LEU A 41 5.59 -9.58 21.50
C LEU A 41 5.17 -10.65 22.53
N THR A 42 3.91 -10.62 23.00
CA THR A 42 3.39 -11.63 23.93
C THR A 42 3.69 -13.05 23.48
N GLY A 43 4.41 -13.80 24.34
CA GLY A 43 4.77 -15.19 24.10
C GLY A 43 5.82 -15.41 23.01
N ARG A 44 6.63 -14.40 22.65
CA ARG A 44 7.71 -14.52 21.66
C ARG A 44 9.13 -14.56 22.23
N GLU A 45 9.30 -14.40 23.54
CA GLU A 45 10.60 -14.28 24.21
C GLU A 45 11.63 -15.32 23.77
N SER A 46 11.26 -16.61 23.79
CA SER A 46 12.17 -17.71 23.41
C SER A 46 12.58 -17.73 21.93
N THR A 47 11.83 -17.06 21.06
CA THR A 47 12.03 -17.03 19.60
C THR A 47 12.43 -15.66 19.07
N PHE A 48 12.51 -14.66 19.95
CA PHE A 48 12.67 -13.27 19.53
C PHE A 48 14.10 -12.97 19.08
N TYR A 49 15.09 -13.44 19.84
CA TYR A 49 16.49 -13.09 19.62
C TYR A 49 17.07 -13.64 18.31
N GLY A 50 18.11 -12.97 17.81
CA GLY A 50 18.85 -13.37 16.61
C GLY A 50 18.26 -12.76 15.33
N LEU A 51 18.01 -13.58 14.30
CA LEU A 51 17.52 -13.10 13.01
C LEU A 51 16.11 -12.48 13.09
N TYR A 52 15.27 -13.00 13.98
CA TYR A 52 13.90 -12.48 14.13
C TYR A 52 13.90 -11.07 14.74
N GLU A 53 14.75 -10.81 15.74
CA GLU A 53 14.92 -9.50 16.37
C GLU A 53 15.38 -8.45 15.34
N LEU A 54 16.43 -8.78 14.57
CA LEU A 54 16.93 -7.90 13.51
C LEU A 54 15.86 -7.61 12.46
N ALA A 55 15.13 -8.65 12.03
CA ALA A 55 14.02 -8.49 11.10
C ALA A 55 12.90 -7.63 11.71
N PHE A 56 12.55 -7.86 12.97
CA PHE A 56 11.52 -7.10 13.68
C PHE A 56 11.87 -5.62 13.74
N TYR A 57 13.05 -5.26 14.22
CA TYR A 57 13.47 -3.86 14.31
C TYR A 57 13.61 -3.20 12.94
N ALA A 58 14.21 -3.89 11.96
CA ALA A 58 14.28 -3.41 10.60
C ALA A 58 12.89 -3.15 10.02
N HIS A 59 11.93 -4.05 10.25
CA HIS A 59 10.57 -3.93 9.74
C HIS A 59 9.80 -2.79 10.40
N ILE A 60 9.78 -2.74 11.74
CA ILE A 60 8.96 -1.74 12.43
C ILE A 60 9.43 -0.34 12.08
N ILE A 61 10.73 -0.09 11.94
CA ILE A 61 11.28 1.23 11.60
C ILE A 61 11.08 1.55 10.11
N SER A 62 11.42 0.62 9.22
CA SER A 62 11.40 0.90 7.77
C SER A 62 9.99 0.98 7.17
N SER A 63 9.02 0.22 7.69
CA SER A 63 7.67 0.15 7.11
C SER A 63 6.90 1.49 7.14
N PRO A 64 6.82 2.23 8.27
CA PRO A 64 6.21 3.55 8.30
C PRO A 64 6.90 4.56 7.39
N VAL A 65 8.24 4.53 7.35
CA VAL A 65 9.04 5.40 6.48
C VAL A 65 8.72 5.13 5.01
N ALA A 66 8.72 3.86 4.60
CA ALA A 66 8.39 3.44 3.24
C ALA A 66 6.95 3.83 2.86
N LEU A 67 6.00 3.75 3.80
CA LEU A 67 4.62 4.12 3.57
C LEU A 67 4.45 5.63 3.35
N VAL A 68 5.05 6.46 4.22
CA VAL A 68 5.00 7.92 4.10
C VAL A 68 5.67 8.38 2.81
N LEU A 69 6.84 7.81 2.48
CA LEU A 69 7.56 8.13 1.25
C LEU A 69 6.76 7.71 0.00
N ALA A 70 6.14 6.52 0.00
CA ALA A 70 5.25 6.10 -1.09
C ALA A 70 4.05 7.04 -1.26
N GLY A 71 3.42 7.48 -0.16
CA GLY A 71 2.33 8.46 -0.18
C GLY A 71 2.78 9.78 -0.80
N GLY A 72 3.93 10.30 -0.40
CA GLY A 72 4.54 11.50 -0.98
C GLY A 72 4.86 11.35 -2.47
N LEU A 73 5.34 10.19 -2.90
CA LEU A 73 5.59 9.88 -4.32
C LEU A 73 4.29 9.83 -5.14
N VAL A 74 3.22 9.26 -4.60
CA VAL A 74 1.90 9.24 -5.25
C VAL A 74 1.33 10.66 -5.39
N VAL A 75 1.48 11.50 -4.37
CA VAL A 75 1.02 12.91 -4.40
C VAL A 75 1.85 13.73 -5.39
N SER A 76 3.17 13.69 -5.29
CA SER A 76 4.08 14.43 -6.19
C SER A 76 3.92 14.00 -7.65
N GLY A 77 3.73 12.70 -7.92
CA GLY A 77 3.48 12.19 -9.27
C GLY A 77 2.19 12.72 -9.90
N ARG A 78 1.16 13.03 -9.11
CA ARG A 78 -0.08 13.66 -9.60
C ARG A 78 0.11 15.12 -9.97
N GLN A 79 0.99 15.83 -9.27
CA GLN A 79 1.28 17.25 -9.50
C GLN A 79 1.99 17.51 -10.83
N PHE A 80 2.64 16.51 -11.44
CA PHE A 80 3.31 16.67 -12.74
C PHE A 80 2.38 16.98 -13.92
N PHE A 81 1.08 16.74 -13.76
CA PHE A 81 0.07 17.02 -14.78
C PHE A 81 -0.72 18.31 -14.50
N GLN A 82 -0.31 19.09 -13.50
CA GLN A 82 -0.93 20.38 -13.19
C GLN A 82 -0.19 21.52 -13.91
N PRO A 83 -0.92 22.45 -14.56
CA PRO A 83 -0.34 23.46 -15.45
C PRO A 83 0.54 24.52 -14.73
N ASN A 84 0.40 24.70 -13.41
CA ASN A 84 1.01 25.82 -12.66
C ASN A 84 2.16 25.41 -11.72
N VAL A 85 2.79 24.25 -11.91
CA VAL A 85 3.80 23.71 -10.99
C VAL A 85 5.23 23.88 -11.53
N VAL A 86 6.16 24.38 -10.71
CA VAL A 86 7.60 24.46 -11.05
C VAL A 86 8.20 23.05 -11.06
N LEU A 87 8.21 22.45 -12.25
CA LEU A 87 8.48 21.02 -12.44
C LEU A 87 9.94 20.58 -12.17
N GLY A 88 10.91 21.50 -12.25
CA GLY A 88 12.33 21.14 -12.23
C GLY A 88 12.81 20.44 -10.94
N ARG A 89 12.63 21.10 -9.77
CA ARG A 89 13.04 20.54 -8.47
C ARG A 89 12.18 19.35 -8.05
N LEU A 90 10.86 19.43 -8.23
CA LEU A 90 9.92 18.36 -7.88
C LEU A 90 10.19 17.06 -8.66
N ARG A 91 10.51 17.15 -9.96
CA ARG A 91 10.90 15.97 -10.75
C ARG A 91 12.18 15.32 -10.24
N LYS A 92 13.20 16.11 -9.86
CA LYS A 92 14.44 15.59 -9.26
C LYS A 92 14.15 14.89 -7.93
N LEU A 93 13.38 15.53 -7.05
CA LEU A 93 12.98 14.96 -5.76
C LEU A 93 12.19 13.66 -5.92
N HIS A 94 11.23 13.60 -6.85
CA HIS A 94 10.46 12.38 -7.11
C HIS A 94 11.35 11.24 -7.66
N ARG A 95 12.32 11.54 -8.53
CA ARG A 95 13.27 10.53 -9.04
C ARG A 95 14.15 9.96 -7.94
N TRP A 96 14.71 10.83 -7.09
CA TRP A 96 15.52 10.40 -5.95
C TRP A 96 14.69 9.67 -4.90
N GLY A 97 13.52 10.20 -4.55
CA GLY A 97 12.57 9.55 -3.65
C GLY A 97 12.15 8.18 -4.16
N GLY A 98 11.91 8.02 -5.47
CA GLY A 98 11.61 6.72 -6.08
C GLY A 98 12.75 5.71 -5.93
N ARG A 99 14.01 6.13 -6.09
CA ARG A 99 15.19 5.26 -5.85
C ARG A 99 15.31 4.85 -4.39
N ILE A 100 15.18 5.81 -3.47
CA ILE A 100 15.20 5.57 -2.03
C ILE A 100 14.06 4.61 -1.65
N GLN A 101 12.86 4.84 -2.18
CA GLN A 101 11.70 3.97 -1.95
C GLN A 101 11.97 2.54 -2.41
N THR A 102 12.49 2.36 -3.63
CA THR A 102 12.84 1.01 -4.13
C THR A 102 13.89 0.34 -3.24
N PHE A 103 14.92 1.07 -2.81
CA PHE A 103 15.95 0.54 -1.93
C PHE A 103 15.40 0.16 -0.55
N VAL A 104 14.63 1.03 0.10
CA VAL A 104 14.04 0.77 1.42
C VAL A 104 13.08 -0.41 1.36
N VAL A 105 12.24 -0.48 0.32
CA VAL A 105 11.27 -1.57 0.19
C VAL A 105 11.97 -2.91 -0.07
N LEU A 106 12.90 -2.97 -1.03
CA LEU A 106 13.56 -4.23 -1.39
C LEU A 106 14.66 -4.66 -0.42
N GLY A 107 15.33 -3.71 0.22
CA GLY A 107 16.45 -3.97 1.13
C GLY A 107 16.02 -4.16 2.58
N LEU A 108 14.95 -3.50 3.02
CA LEU A 108 14.52 -3.53 4.42
C LEU A 108 13.13 -4.14 4.57
N VAL A 109 12.09 -3.54 3.98
CA VAL A 109 10.69 -3.90 4.26
C VAL A 109 10.36 -5.33 3.84
N VAL A 110 10.72 -5.71 2.61
CA VAL A 110 10.42 -7.04 2.05
C VAL A 110 11.23 -8.14 2.76
N PRO A 111 12.57 -8.06 2.90
CA PRO A 111 13.34 -9.11 3.55
C PRO A 111 12.92 -9.32 5.01
N SER A 112 12.71 -8.22 5.74
CA SER A 112 12.25 -8.30 7.13
C SER A 112 10.83 -8.86 7.26
N GLY A 113 9.91 -8.47 6.37
CA GLY A 113 8.55 -9.01 6.33
C GLY A 113 8.52 -10.51 6.03
N LEU A 114 9.35 -10.97 5.08
CA LEU A 114 9.52 -12.38 4.78
C LEU A 114 10.10 -13.16 5.97
N ALA A 115 11.14 -12.64 6.63
CA ALA A 115 11.75 -13.27 7.80
C ALA A 115 10.80 -13.36 9.00
N MET A 116 9.92 -12.37 9.18
CA MET A 116 8.94 -12.37 10.27
C MET A 116 7.71 -13.25 10.00
N SER A 117 7.38 -13.50 8.74
CA SER A 117 6.12 -14.18 8.35
C SER A 117 5.96 -15.59 8.97
N PRO A 118 6.98 -16.48 8.97
CA PRO A 118 6.90 -17.80 9.60
C PRO A 118 6.64 -17.73 11.12
N GLY A 119 7.06 -16.65 11.78
CA GLY A 119 6.84 -16.42 13.20
C GLY A 119 5.39 -16.03 13.56
N SER A 120 4.46 -16.06 12.63
CA SER A 120 3.05 -15.74 12.91
C SER A 120 2.38 -16.83 13.74
N ARG A 121 2.09 -16.54 15.02
CA ARG A 121 1.36 -17.43 15.93
C ARG A 121 -0.10 -17.69 15.50
N ALA A 122 -0.62 -16.89 14.58
CA ALA A 122 -1.97 -17.09 14.05
C ALA A 122 -2.07 -18.32 13.13
N GLY A 123 -0.97 -18.99 12.78
CA GLY A 123 -0.95 -20.22 12.00
C GLY A 123 -0.80 -20.02 10.50
N LEU A 124 -0.80 -21.14 9.77
CA LEU A 124 -0.44 -21.20 8.36
C LEU A 124 -1.20 -20.21 7.45
N PRO A 125 -2.52 -19.97 7.61
CA PRO A 125 -3.21 -18.99 6.76
C PRO A 125 -2.66 -17.57 6.86
N ALA A 126 -2.23 -17.15 8.06
CA ALA A 126 -1.64 -15.83 8.26
C ALA A 126 -0.20 -15.76 7.72
N VAL A 127 0.58 -16.84 7.90
CA VAL A 127 1.94 -16.95 7.33
C VAL A 127 1.88 -16.79 5.81
N VAL A 128 1.00 -17.54 5.14
CA VAL A 128 0.83 -17.47 3.68
C VAL A 128 0.36 -16.08 3.25
N GLY A 129 -0.57 -15.46 3.99
CA GLY A 129 -1.03 -14.09 3.72
C GLY A 129 0.11 -13.07 3.73
N PHE A 130 0.97 -13.08 4.75
CA PHE A 130 2.09 -12.15 4.87
C PHE A 130 3.23 -12.43 3.89
N LEU A 131 3.53 -13.70 3.59
CA LEU A 131 4.49 -14.07 2.54
C LEU A 131 4.02 -13.60 1.16
N THR A 132 2.73 -13.78 0.87
CA THR A 132 2.12 -13.33 -0.38
C THR A 132 2.18 -11.81 -0.49
N LEU A 133 1.78 -11.10 0.57
CA LEU A 133 1.86 -9.65 0.64
C LEU A 133 3.29 -9.13 0.41
N SER A 134 4.29 -9.73 1.07
CA SER A 134 5.69 -9.32 0.93
C SER A 134 6.21 -9.56 -0.50
N SER A 135 5.88 -10.71 -1.09
CA SER A 135 6.26 -11.07 -2.45
C SER A 135 5.62 -10.16 -3.50
N LEU A 136 4.32 -9.86 -3.35
CA LEU A 136 3.62 -8.93 -4.22
C LEU A 136 4.16 -7.50 -4.08
N THR A 137 4.55 -7.10 -2.86
CA THR A 137 5.17 -5.78 -2.63
C THR A 137 6.50 -5.68 -3.38
N ALA A 138 7.34 -6.72 -3.32
CA ALA A 138 8.58 -6.80 -4.08
C ALA A 138 8.34 -6.74 -5.60
N LEU A 139 7.41 -7.55 -6.10
CA LEU A 139 7.07 -7.59 -7.52
C LEU A 139 6.57 -6.23 -8.02
N THR A 140 5.65 -5.60 -7.29
CA THR A 140 5.06 -4.33 -7.70
C THR A 140 6.07 -3.18 -7.70
N ILE A 141 6.98 -3.11 -6.72
CA ILE A 141 8.02 -2.06 -6.70
C ILE A 141 9.06 -2.28 -7.81
N ILE A 142 9.44 -3.53 -8.09
CA ILE A 142 10.34 -3.87 -9.21
C ILE A 142 9.71 -3.47 -10.53
N MET A 143 8.44 -3.83 -10.75
CA MET A 143 7.72 -3.48 -11.98
C MET A 143 7.53 -1.96 -12.12
N ALA A 144 7.28 -1.25 -11.03
CA ALA A 144 7.21 0.21 -11.03
C ALA A 144 8.55 0.84 -11.41
N ALA A 145 9.67 0.34 -10.87
CA ALA A 145 11.01 0.82 -11.20
C ALA A 145 11.39 0.52 -12.65
N ARG A 146 11.15 -0.71 -13.13
CA ARG A 146 11.40 -1.11 -14.52
C ARG A 146 10.61 -0.25 -15.49
N ALA A 147 9.32 -0.02 -15.24
CA ALA A 147 8.50 0.84 -16.07
C ALA A 147 8.99 2.31 -16.09
N ALA A 148 9.50 2.83 -14.96
CA ALA A 148 10.08 4.17 -14.90
C ALA A 148 11.37 4.27 -15.73
N ILE A 149 12.26 3.28 -15.64
CA ILE A 149 13.52 3.22 -16.39
C ILE A 149 13.24 3.13 -17.89
N SER A 150 12.25 2.32 -18.30
CA SER A 150 11.82 2.19 -19.70
C SER A 150 10.99 3.38 -20.22
N GLY A 151 10.81 4.46 -19.44
CA GLY A 151 10.02 5.63 -19.85
C GLY A 151 8.50 5.39 -19.97
N ARG A 152 8.00 4.22 -19.55
CA ARG A 152 6.58 3.85 -19.59
C ARG A 152 5.85 4.40 -18.37
N TYR A 153 5.65 5.72 -18.34
CA TYR A 153 5.11 6.41 -17.15
C TYR A 153 3.68 6.01 -16.78
N ALA A 154 2.85 5.62 -17.75
CA ALA A 154 1.50 5.13 -17.49
C ALA A 154 1.52 3.82 -16.70
N ASP A 155 2.40 2.89 -17.09
CA ASP A 155 2.61 1.62 -16.41
C ASP A 155 3.29 1.82 -15.06
N HIS A 156 4.28 2.71 -14.99
CA HIS A 156 4.92 3.09 -13.74
C HIS A 156 3.88 3.53 -12.70
N ARG A 157 2.96 4.43 -13.07
CA ARG A 157 1.90 4.90 -12.17
C ARG A 157 0.98 3.77 -11.70
N ARG A 158 0.64 2.86 -12.61
CA ARG A 158 -0.19 1.68 -12.32
C ARG A 158 0.51 0.76 -11.31
N TRP A 159 1.77 0.44 -11.51
CA TRP A 159 2.54 -0.42 -10.59
C TRP A 159 2.86 0.27 -9.27
N ALA A 160 3.19 1.56 -9.30
CA ALA A 160 3.45 2.35 -8.09
C ALA A 160 2.21 2.45 -7.20
N MET A 161 1.01 2.58 -7.78
CA MET A 161 -0.22 2.58 -7.00
C MET A 161 -0.51 1.21 -6.36
N ARG A 162 -0.27 0.10 -7.06
CA ARG A 162 -0.38 -1.25 -6.47
C ARG A 162 0.56 -1.39 -5.28
N CYS A 163 1.82 -1.02 -5.44
CA CYS A 163 2.80 -1.03 -4.36
C CYS A 163 2.36 -0.16 -3.17
N PHE A 164 1.83 1.03 -3.43
CA PHE A 164 1.32 1.91 -2.39
C PHE A 164 0.15 1.28 -1.61
N LEU A 165 -0.81 0.65 -2.30
CA LEU A 165 -1.93 -0.05 -1.66
C LEU A 165 -1.46 -1.23 -0.80
N LEU A 166 -0.46 -1.98 -1.27
CA LEU A 166 0.14 -3.06 -0.49
C LEU A 166 0.87 -2.53 0.75
N LEU A 167 1.58 -1.40 0.68
CA LEU A 167 2.20 -0.79 1.86
C LEU A 167 1.16 -0.26 2.87
N CYS A 168 0.04 0.29 2.37
CA CYS A 168 -1.09 0.75 3.19
C CYS A 168 -1.74 -0.39 4.01
N SER A 169 -1.56 -1.64 3.60
CA SER A 169 -2.10 -2.80 4.33
C SER A 169 -1.67 -2.84 5.79
N SER A 170 -0.46 -2.37 6.11
CA SER A 170 0.04 -2.29 7.48
C SER A 170 -0.79 -1.38 8.40
N LEU A 171 -1.39 -0.32 7.85
CA LEU A 171 -2.32 0.53 8.60
C LEU A 171 -3.71 -0.08 8.65
N LEU A 172 -4.20 -0.66 7.55
CA LEU A 172 -5.50 -1.32 7.51
C LEU A 172 -5.56 -2.51 8.47
N LEU A 173 -4.48 -3.29 8.56
CA LEU A 173 -4.32 -4.37 9.52
C LEU A 173 -4.52 -3.85 10.95
N ARG A 174 -3.96 -2.68 11.29
CA ARG A 174 -4.13 -2.05 12.61
C ARG A 174 -5.52 -1.50 12.85
N VAL A 175 -6.11 -0.85 11.85
CA VAL A 175 -7.49 -0.33 11.93
C VAL A 175 -8.48 -1.46 12.18
N LEU A 176 -8.40 -2.53 11.38
CA LEU A 176 -9.27 -3.70 11.51
C LEU A 176 -8.99 -4.47 12.81
N GLY A 177 -7.72 -4.62 13.19
CA GLY A 177 -7.34 -5.25 14.45
C GLY A 177 -7.91 -4.50 15.67
N GLY A 178 -7.76 -3.17 15.71
CA GLY A 178 -8.35 -2.34 16.74
C GLY A 178 -9.88 -2.38 16.75
N ALA A 179 -10.51 -2.43 15.57
CA ALA A 179 -11.97 -2.60 15.46
C ALA A 179 -12.43 -3.94 16.03
N PHE A 180 -11.71 -5.04 15.76
CA PHE A 180 -12.05 -6.36 16.31
C PHE A 180 -11.95 -6.40 17.84
N ILE A 181 -10.95 -5.74 18.42
CA ILE A 181 -10.81 -5.61 19.88
C ILE A 181 -11.99 -4.82 20.47
N VAL A 182 -12.35 -3.67 19.89
CA VAL A 182 -13.46 -2.85 20.39
C VAL A 182 -14.80 -3.59 20.30
N LEU A 183 -14.97 -4.42 19.27
CA LEU A 183 -16.17 -5.23 19.06
C LEU A 183 -16.16 -6.54 19.87
N ASN A 184 -15.10 -6.84 20.62
CA ASN A 184 -14.90 -8.09 21.37
C ASN A 184 -15.03 -9.35 20.48
N VAL A 185 -14.50 -9.28 19.26
CA VAL A 185 -14.46 -10.40 18.29
C VAL A 185 -13.02 -10.78 17.91
N GLU A 186 -12.04 -10.29 18.68
CA GLU A 186 -10.65 -10.67 18.50
C GLU A 186 -10.46 -12.17 18.72
N SER A 187 -9.91 -12.83 17.72
CA SER A 187 -9.67 -14.26 17.75
C SER A 187 -8.57 -14.60 16.76
N ARG A 188 -8.06 -15.82 16.84
CA ARG A 188 -7.13 -16.35 15.83
C ARG A 188 -7.71 -16.26 14.42
N PHE A 189 -9.01 -16.53 14.27
CA PHE A 189 -9.71 -16.47 12.98
C PHE A 189 -9.76 -15.04 12.44
N THR A 190 -10.15 -14.06 13.26
CA THR A 190 -10.23 -12.66 12.80
C THR A 190 -8.86 -12.10 12.47
N TYR A 191 -7.79 -12.52 13.16
CA TYR A 191 -6.42 -12.18 12.76
C TYR A 191 -6.02 -12.80 11.42
N GLN A 192 -6.31 -14.09 11.20
CA GLN A 192 -6.07 -14.75 9.91
C GLN A 192 -6.83 -14.02 8.79
N LEU A 193 -8.11 -13.74 8.98
CA LEU A 193 -8.92 -12.99 8.02
C LEU A 193 -8.28 -11.61 7.73
N ASN A 194 -7.90 -10.87 8.77
CA ASN A 194 -7.26 -9.56 8.67
C ASN A 194 -5.98 -9.60 7.82
N SER A 195 -5.16 -10.64 7.98
CA SER A 195 -3.93 -10.83 7.21
C SER A 195 -4.14 -10.94 5.70
N TRP A 196 -5.38 -11.20 5.24
CA TRP A 196 -5.77 -11.21 3.84
C TRP A 196 -6.52 -9.93 3.45
N ILE A 197 -7.60 -9.59 4.17
CA ILE A 197 -8.49 -8.51 3.74
C ILE A 197 -7.82 -7.13 3.78
N SER A 198 -6.82 -6.94 4.64
CA SER A 198 -6.08 -5.68 4.78
C SER A 198 -5.36 -5.24 3.51
N TRP A 199 -4.99 -6.15 2.62
CA TRP A 199 -4.34 -5.83 1.33
C TRP A 199 -5.14 -6.33 0.12
N LEU A 200 -5.80 -7.48 0.23
CA LEU A 200 -6.52 -8.08 -0.90
C LEU A 200 -7.72 -7.23 -1.31
N VAL A 201 -8.51 -6.75 -0.35
CA VAL A 201 -9.70 -5.94 -0.65
C VAL A 201 -9.33 -4.61 -1.32
N PRO A 202 -8.40 -3.79 -0.79
CA PRO A 202 -7.95 -2.58 -1.49
C PRO A 202 -7.40 -2.84 -2.89
N LEU A 203 -6.63 -3.92 -3.07
CA LEU A 203 -6.04 -4.27 -4.36
C LEU A 203 -7.10 -4.69 -5.37
N VAL A 204 -8.04 -5.56 -4.98
CA VAL A 204 -9.16 -6.00 -5.86
C VAL A 204 -10.02 -4.82 -6.27
N ILE A 205 -10.37 -3.93 -5.33
CA ILE A 205 -11.13 -2.71 -5.64
C ILE A 205 -10.40 -1.89 -6.70
N TYR A 206 -9.08 -1.70 -6.54
CA TYR A 206 -8.27 -0.95 -7.50
C TYR A 206 -8.22 -1.61 -8.89
N GLU A 207 -8.06 -2.93 -8.97
CA GLU A 207 -8.06 -3.66 -10.24
C GLU A 207 -9.43 -3.57 -10.94
N CYS A 208 -10.52 -3.78 -10.20
CA CYS A 208 -11.88 -3.63 -10.72
C CYS A 208 -12.10 -2.22 -11.30
N MET A 209 -11.65 -1.17 -10.61
CA MET A 209 -11.74 0.20 -11.11
C MET A 209 -10.97 0.41 -12.42
N ILE A 210 -9.75 -0.15 -12.54
CA ILE A 210 -8.97 -0.08 -13.78
C ILE A 210 -9.69 -0.80 -14.92
N LEU A 211 -10.19 -2.01 -14.68
CA LEU A 211 -10.86 -2.82 -15.69
C LEU A 211 -12.11 -2.14 -16.23
N VAL A 212 -12.92 -1.56 -15.34
CA VAL A 212 -14.12 -0.78 -15.72
C VAL A 212 -13.74 0.43 -16.57
N GLN A 213 -12.70 1.18 -16.19
CA GLN A 213 -12.23 2.34 -16.95
C GLN A 213 -11.71 1.94 -18.34
N CYS A 214 -10.96 0.85 -18.44
CA CYS A 214 -10.48 0.33 -19.72
C CYS A 214 -11.62 -0.12 -20.64
N ARG A 215 -12.64 -0.81 -20.09
CA ARG A 215 -13.84 -1.19 -20.85
C ARG A 215 -14.62 0.03 -21.35
N ARG A 216 -14.76 1.08 -20.53
CA ARG A 216 -15.45 2.31 -20.91
C ARG A 216 -14.73 3.05 -22.05
N ASN A 217 -13.40 3.20 -21.95
CA ASN A 217 -12.62 3.86 -23.00
C ASN A 217 -12.67 3.10 -24.34
N ARG A 218 -12.70 1.76 -24.34
CA ARG A 218 -12.85 0.99 -25.59
C ARG A 218 -14.21 1.17 -26.24
N ARG A 219 -15.30 1.22 -25.45
CA ARG A 219 -16.66 1.48 -25.98
C ARG A 219 -16.81 2.87 -26.59
N CYS A 220 -16.13 3.88 -26.05
CA CYS A 220 -16.16 5.23 -26.64
C CYS A 220 -15.36 5.36 -27.94
N LEU A 221 -14.48 4.39 -28.25
CA LEU A 221 -13.65 4.39 -29.45
C LEU A 221 -14.19 3.48 -30.56
N SER A 222 -15.25 2.69 -30.32
CA SER A 222 -15.92 1.93 -31.37
C SER A 222 -16.85 2.86 -32.17
N PRO A 223 -16.65 3.02 -33.50
CA PRO A 223 -17.53 3.84 -34.33
C PRO A 223 -18.83 3.08 -34.58
N THR A 224 -19.85 3.34 -33.77
CA THR A 224 -21.22 2.98 -34.13
C THR A 224 -21.93 4.22 -34.66
N SER A 225 -21.59 4.60 -35.88
CA SER A 225 -22.48 5.34 -36.76
C SER A 225 -22.43 4.65 -38.12
N PRO A 226 -23.53 4.07 -38.65
CA PRO A 226 -23.54 3.58 -40.02
C PRO A 226 -23.26 4.75 -40.98
N PRO A 227 -22.67 4.50 -42.15
CA PRO A 227 -22.43 5.55 -43.14
C PRO A 227 -23.78 6.17 -43.52
N GLU A 228 -23.92 7.47 -43.26
CA GLU A 228 -25.00 8.29 -43.76
C GLU A 228 -24.93 8.20 -45.30
N THR A 229 -25.87 7.46 -45.89
CA THR A 229 -25.99 7.30 -47.33
C THR A 229 -26.22 8.68 -47.92
N LEU A 230 -25.19 9.20 -48.59
CA LEU A 230 -25.22 10.44 -49.38
C LEU A 230 -26.23 10.26 -50.53
N SER A 231 -27.49 10.62 -50.30
CA SER A 231 -28.48 10.76 -51.36
C SER A 231 -28.14 12.02 -52.16
N LEU A 232 -27.52 11.85 -53.32
CA LEU A 232 -27.37 12.87 -54.35
C LEU A 232 -28.76 13.18 -54.96
N PRO A 233 -29.23 14.44 -54.96
CA PRO A 233 -30.27 14.86 -55.87
C PRO A 233 -29.68 15.10 -57.26
N LEU A 234 -30.39 14.58 -58.26
CA LEU A 234 -30.20 14.81 -59.70
C LEU A 234 -30.30 16.29 -60.07
#